data_AF-A0A1F2PAY0-F1
#
_entry.id   AF-A0A1F2PAY0-F1
#
_cell.length_a   1.000
_cell.length_b   1.000
_cell.length_c   1.000
_cell.angle_alpha   90.00
_cell.angle_beta   90.00
_cell.angle_gamma   90.00
#
_symmetry.space_group_name_H-M   'P 1'
#
loop_
_entity.id
_entity.type
_entity.pdbx_description
1 polymer ?
#
loop_
_entity_poly.entity_id
_entity_poly.type
_entity_poly.pdbx_seq_one_letter_code
_entity_poly.pdbx_strand_id
1 'polypeptide(L)'
;MKKTIFILFLLFILVISPASADLFNEMNQKVLVYNQNVDRVPGVIKSLLGNEEIHGIIDLNDGSKLEVKAVTKEARVIEFGKVGTEIAPGKGDCNKDDDLTALDALCALKMSVGKMQTHESIDVDEDGKVTSLDARIILQAVVGWSPEVNPTIVVKTDEDTMRSIMNSQKPVDTFLDALDSGAIKIEAVGVVKGIILSIGKVVLQIARSLGIL
;
A
#
# COMPACT_ATOMS: atom_id res chain seq x y z
N MET A 1 6.90 -42.39 -5.41
CA MET A 1 6.72 -41.76 -6.73
C MET A 1 5.87 -40.48 -6.70
N LYS A 2 4.81 -40.35 -5.87
CA LYS A 2 4.00 -39.11 -5.79
C LYS A 2 4.69 -37.89 -5.15
N LYS A 3 5.64 -38.10 -4.22
CA LYS A 3 6.34 -37.00 -3.52
C LYS A 3 7.42 -36.32 -4.37
N THR A 4 8.05 -37.06 -5.29
CA THR A 4 9.11 -36.54 -6.17
C THR A 4 8.57 -35.64 -7.29
N ILE A 5 7.35 -35.89 -7.77
CA ILE A 5 6.66 -35.03 -8.75
C ILE A 5 6.18 -33.72 -8.09
N PHE A 6 5.74 -33.77 -6.82
CA PHE A 6 5.31 -32.58 -6.08
C PHE A 6 6.48 -31.63 -5.78
N ILE A 7 7.67 -32.17 -5.49
CA ILE A 7 8.89 -31.37 -5.26
C ILE A 7 9.39 -30.76 -6.58
N LEU A 8 9.28 -31.46 -7.72
CA LEU A 8 9.65 -30.90 -9.03
C LEU A 8 8.65 -29.81 -9.50
N PHE A 9 7.37 -29.94 -9.17
CA PHE A 9 6.34 -28.93 -9.42
C PHE A 9 6.53 -27.68 -8.53
N LEU A 10 6.94 -27.89 -7.26
CA LEU A 10 7.33 -26.80 -6.35
C LEU A 10 8.63 -26.11 -6.81
N LEU A 11 9.56 -26.86 -7.42
CA LEU A 11 10.80 -26.31 -8.01
C LEU A 11 10.53 -25.52 -9.30
N PHE A 12 9.48 -25.84 -10.07
CA PHE A 12 9.11 -25.09 -11.28
C PHE A 12 8.40 -23.76 -10.96
N ILE A 13 7.71 -23.68 -9.82
CA ILE A 13 7.13 -22.42 -9.28
C ILE A 13 8.24 -21.48 -8.75
N LEU A 14 9.41 -22.02 -8.38
CA LEU A 14 10.57 -21.25 -7.90
C LEU A 14 11.38 -20.57 -9.02
N VAL A 15 11.03 -20.71 -10.31
CA VAL A 15 11.80 -20.15 -11.44
C VAL A 15 11.06 -19.03 -12.20
N ILE A 16 9.86 -18.62 -11.79
CA ILE A 16 9.16 -17.48 -12.43
C ILE A 16 8.37 -16.66 -11.40
N SER A 17 9.02 -16.16 -10.37
CA SER A 17 8.59 -14.85 -9.87
C SER A 17 9.29 -13.82 -10.75
N PRO A 18 8.60 -13.16 -11.71
CA PRO A 18 9.24 -12.06 -12.39
C PRO A 18 9.66 -11.06 -11.31
N ALA A 19 10.90 -10.60 -11.39
CA ALA A 19 11.44 -9.51 -10.55
C ALA A 19 10.65 -8.19 -10.69
N SER A 20 9.48 -8.21 -11.35
CA SER A 20 8.60 -7.09 -11.64
C SER A 20 7.16 -7.31 -11.15
N ALA A 21 6.91 -8.26 -10.25
CA ALA A 21 5.58 -8.33 -9.62
C ALA A 21 5.36 -7.04 -8.81
N ASP A 22 4.32 -6.30 -9.18
CA ASP A 22 3.91 -5.05 -8.54
C ASP A 22 3.82 -5.25 -7.02
N LEU A 23 4.72 -4.58 -6.27
CA LEU A 23 4.86 -4.71 -4.82
C LEU A 23 3.51 -4.47 -4.13
N PHE A 24 2.70 -3.53 -4.64
CA PHE A 24 1.38 -3.26 -4.08
C PHE A 24 0.45 -4.47 -4.19
N ASN A 25 0.43 -5.13 -5.34
CA ASN A 25 -0.44 -6.29 -5.54
C ASN A 25 -0.05 -7.44 -4.60
N GLU A 26 1.26 -7.67 -4.40
CA GLU A 26 1.74 -8.65 -3.42
C GLU A 26 1.30 -8.31 -1.99
N MET A 27 1.47 -7.04 -1.57
CA MET A 27 1.03 -6.57 -0.26
C MET A 27 -0.48 -6.77 -0.07
N ASN A 28 -1.28 -6.42 -1.08
CA ASN A 28 -2.73 -6.56 -1.05
C ASN A 28 -3.15 -8.03 -0.85
N GLN A 29 -2.48 -8.98 -1.49
CA GLN A 29 -2.72 -10.41 -1.24
C GLN A 29 -2.34 -10.84 0.18
N LYS A 30 -1.25 -10.30 0.72
CA LYS A 30 -0.78 -10.59 2.09
C LYS A 30 -1.72 -10.04 3.17
N VAL A 31 -2.48 -8.98 2.89
CA VAL A 31 -3.51 -8.46 3.82
C VAL A 31 -4.55 -9.53 4.16
N LEU A 32 -5.01 -10.30 3.17
CA LEU A 32 -5.97 -11.38 3.40
C LEU A 32 -5.40 -12.46 4.33
N VAL A 33 -4.16 -12.88 4.06
CA VAL A 33 -3.46 -13.89 4.86
C VAL A 33 -3.22 -13.37 6.28
N TYR A 34 -2.82 -12.11 6.42
CA TYR A 34 -2.65 -11.45 7.71
C TYR A 34 -3.94 -11.48 8.53
N ASN A 35 -5.07 -11.04 7.95
CA ASN A 35 -6.35 -10.97 8.65
C ASN A 35 -6.87 -12.34 9.11
N GLN A 36 -6.60 -13.42 8.35
CA GLN A 36 -6.93 -14.79 8.75
C GLN A 36 -6.11 -15.27 9.96
N ASN A 37 -4.92 -14.70 10.14
CA ASN A 37 -3.98 -15.07 11.20
C ASN A 37 -3.85 -14.00 12.28
N VAL A 38 -4.65 -12.93 12.25
CA VAL A 38 -4.53 -11.79 13.18
C VAL A 38 -4.61 -12.22 14.63
N ASP A 39 -5.33 -13.30 14.94
CA ASP A 39 -5.46 -13.81 16.29
C ASP A 39 -4.14 -14.32 16.86
N ARG A 40 -3.20 -14.71 15.98
CA ARG A 40 -1.82 -15.11 16.32
C ARG A 40 -0.89 -13.92 16.54
N VAL A 41 -1.30 -12.71 16.17
CA VAL A 41 -0.50 -11.50 16.42
C VAL A 41 -0.44 -11.26 17.93
N PRO A 42 0.75 -11.08 18.51
CA PRO A 42 0.91 -10.81 19.93
C PRO A 42 0.08 -9.60 20.41
N GLY A 43 -0.48 -9.70 21.62
CA GLY A 43 -1.37 -8.68 22.18
C GLY A 43 -0.72 -7.29 22.28
N VAL A 44 0.59 -7.24 22.54
CA VAL A 44 1.36 -5.98 22.57
C VAL A 44 1.31 -5.28 21.21
N ILE A 45 1.48 -6.01 20.10
CA ILE A 45 1.43 -5.43 18.75
C ILE A 45 0.00 -4.98 18.41
N LYS A 46 -1.02 -5.77 18.78
CA LYS A 46 -2.44 -5.39 18.60
C LYS A 46 -2.80 -4.12 19.36
N SER A 47 -2.25 -3.91 20.55
CA SER A 47 -2.53 -2.70 21.34
C SER A 47 -1.96 -1.43 20.72
N LEU A 48 -0.91 -1.55 19.90
CA LEU A 48 -0.20 -0.40 19.31
C LEU A 48 -0.72 -0.01 17.93
N LEU A 49 -1.04 -1.01 17.11
CA LEU A 49 -1.44 -0.82 15.71
C LEU A 49 -2.89 -1.28 15.45
N GLY A 50 -3.66 -1.44 16.53
CA GLY A 50 -4.97 -2.05 16.49
C GLY A 50 -6.04 -1.21 15.80
N ASN A 51 -6.00 0.11 15.99
CA ASN A 51 -7.04 1.02 15.50
C ASN A 51 -6.38 2.27 14.90
N GLU A 52 -5.88 2.15 13.67
CA GLU A 52 -5.08 3.18 13.03
C GLU A 52 -5.59 3.54 11.63
N GLU A 53 -5.34 4.78 11.22
CA GLU A 53 -5.24 5.16 9.82
C GLU A 53 -3.76 5.33 9.50
N ILE A 54 -3.23 4.42 8.68
CA ILE A 54 -1.81 4.26 8.41
C ILE A 54 -1.52 4.80 7.01
N HIS A 55 -0.60 5.75 6.93
CA HIS A 55 0.04 6.15 5.68
C HIS A 55 1.37 5.41 5.55
N GLY A 56 1.45 4.44 4.65
CA GLY A 56 2.68 3.73 4.33
C GLY A 56 3.39 4.39 3.16
N ILE A 57 4.67 4.72 3.33
CA ILE A 57 5.55 5.27 2.29
C ILE A 57 6.70 4.29 2.11
N ILE A 58 6.82 3.72 0.91
CA ILE A 58 7.81 2.71 0.57
C ILE A 58 8.69 3.27 -0.55
N ASP A 59 9.98 3.45 -0.25
CA ASP A 59 10.98 3.79 -1.27
C ASP A 59 11.26 2.54 -2.12
N LEU A 60 11.00 2.60 -3.43
CA LEU A 60 11.18 1.50 -4.37
C LEU A 60 12.61 1.46 -4.92
N ASN A 61 13.03 0.28 -5.35
CA ASN A 61 14.41 0.06 -5.83
C ASN A 61 14.74 0.78 -7.15
N ASP A 62 13.72 1.19 -7.90
CA ASP A 62 13.85 2.02 -9.11
C ASP A 62 13.94 3.53 -8.80
N GLY A 63 13.88 3.91 -7.52
CA GLY A 63 13.90 5.29 -7.03
C GLY A 63 12.53 5.96 -7.00
N SER A 64 11.46 5.29 -7.45
CA SER A 64 10.08 5.75 -7.27
C SER A 64 9.57 5.46 -5.86
N LYS A 65 8.35 5.90 -5.55
CA LYS A 65 7.71 5.68 -4.24
C LYS A 65 6.36 5.03 -4.41
N LEU A 66 6.12 4.00 -3.61
CA LEU A 66 4.79 3.43 -3.42
C LEU A 66 4.19 3.98 -2.14
N GLU A 67 3.10 4.73 -2.27
CA GLU A 67 2.31 5.17 -1.14
C GLU A 67 1.05 4.31 -1.01
N VAL A 68 0.77 3.88 0.22
CA VAL A 68 -0.38 3.06 0.55
C VAL A 68 -1.12 3.63 1.75
N LYS A 69 -2.43 3.39 1.77
CA LYS A 69 -3.29 3.63 2.92
C LYS A 69 -3.69 2.28 3.48
N ALA A 70 -3.59 2.13 4.79
CA ALA A 70 -4.17 1.00 5.50
C ALA A 70 -5.00 1.51 6.69
N VAL A 71 -6.23 1.06 6.83
CA VAL A 71 -7.04 1.32 8.03
C VAL A 71 -7.17 0.03 8.81
N THR A 72 -6.86 0.07 10.11
CA THR A 72 -6.99 -1.07 11.01
C THR A 72 -8.09 -0.85 12.05
N LYS A 73 -8.76 -1.94 12.43
CA LYS A 73 -9.68 -2.00 13.56
C LYS A 73 -9.48 -3.32 14.30
N GLU A 74 -9.24 -3.28 15.61
CA GLU A 74 -8.86 -4.44 16.42
C GLU A 74 -7.71 -5.27 15.81
N ALA A 75 -6.74 -4.58 15.22
CA ALA A 75 -5.60 -5.10 14.47
C ALA A 75 -5.93 -5.78 13.15
N ARG A 76 -7.21 -5.87 12.75
CA ARG A 76 -7.60 -6.33 11.40
C ARG A 76 -7.51 -5.16 10.43
N VAL A 77 -6.93 -5.39 9.26
CA VAL A 77 -6.94 -4.42 8.17
C VAL A 77 -8.33 -4.42 7.53
N ILE A 78 -9.02 -3.29 7.58
CA ILE A 78 -10.38 -3.11 7.04
C ILE A 78 -10.38 -2.32 5.73
N GLU A 79 -9.31 -1.58 5.44
CA GLU A 79 -9.09 -0.85 4.19
C GLU A 79 -7.60 -0.96 3.85
N PHE A 80 -7.28 -1.28 2.60
CA PHE A 80 -5.92 -1.24 2.08
C PHE A 80 -5.97 -0.81 0.61
N GLY A 81 -5.15 0.18 0.22
CA GLY A 81 -5.19 0.72 -1.13
C GLY A 81 -3.96 1.52 -1.48
N LYS A 82 -3.68 1.67 -2.79
CA LYS A 82 -2.72 2.65 -3.28
C LYS A 82 -3.25 4.03 -2.93
N VAL A 83 -2.34 4.89 -2.49
CA VAL A 83 -2.58 6.32 -2.38
C VAL A 83 -2.27 6.86 -3.77
N GLY A 84 -3.29 6.89 -4.65
CA GLY A 84 -3.21 7.22 -6.09
C GLY A 84 -4.25 6.46 -6.93
N THR A 85 -4.82 7.08 -7.97
CA THR A 85 -5.61 6.33 -9.00
C THR A 85 -4.68 5.97 -10.16
N GLU A 86 -4.46 4.68 -10.43
CA GLU A 86 -3.74 4.26 -11.65
C GLU A 86 -4.69 4.33 -12.84
N ILE A 87 -4.37 5.18 -13.81
CA ILE A 87 -5.10 5.28 -15.07
C ILE A 87 -4.43 4.35 -16.09
N ALA A 88 -5.22 3.58 -16.84
CA ALA A 88 -4.69 2.65 -17.82
C ALA A 88 -3.83 3.37 -18.88
N PRO A 89 -2.79 2.73 -19.44
CA PRO A 89 -1.94 3.36 -20.46
C PRO A 89 -2.77 3.91 -21.64
N GLY A 90 -2.60 5.20 -21.93
CA GLY A 90 -3.34 5.91 -22.99
C GLY A 90 -4.79 6.26 -22.65
N LYS A 91 -5.31 5.87 -21.47
CA LYS A 91 -6.53 6.44 -20.90
C LYS A 91 -6.17 7.75 -20.19
N GLY A 92 -7.15 8.63 -20.08
CA GLY A 92 -6.99 9.92 -19.42
C GLY A 92 -6.09 10.92 -20.13
N ASP A 93 -5.28 10.52 -21.13
CA ASP A 93 -4.50 11.39 -22.02
C ASP A 93 -5.43 11.92 -23.15
N CYS A 94 -5.79 13.20 -23.05
CA CYS A 94 -6.71 13.83 -23.98
C CYS A 94 -6.00 14.51 -25.15
N ASN A 95 -4.85 15.13 -24.89
CA ASN A 95 -4.11 15.85 -25.93
C ASN A 95 -3.18 14.93 -26.74
N LYS A 96 -3.02 13.66 -26.34
CA LYS A 96 -2.21 12.62 -26.98
C LYS A 96 -0.74 12.98 -27.01
N ASP A 97 -0.25 13.58 -25.93
CA ASP A 97 1.18 13.87 -25.76
C ASP A 97 1.93 12.77 -24.98
N ASP A 98 1.25 11.65 -24.68
CA ASP A 98 1.73 10.50 -23.91
C ASP A 98 2.00 10.82 -22.42
N ASP A 99 1.66 12.02 -21.95
CA ASP A 99 1.76 12.44 -20.55
C ASP A 99 0.38 12.68 -19.94
N LEU A 100 0.11 12.12 -18.76
CA LEU A 100 -1.07 12.54 -17.98
C LEU A 100 -0.78 13.88 -17.30
N THR A 101 -1.58 14.89 -17.59
CA THR A 101 -1.44 16.24 -17.01
C THR A 101 -2.78 16.86 -16.58
N ALA A 102 -2.71 18.02 -15.93
CA ALA A 102 -3.90 18.81 -15.63
C ALA A 102 -4.62 19.31 -16.91
N LEU A 103 -3.96 19.32 -18.07
CA LEU A 103 -4.60 19.64 -19.35
C LEU A 103 -5.63 18.58 -19.73
N ASP A 104 -5.36 17.32 -19.39
CA ASP A 104 -6.25 16.21 -19.71
C ASP A 104 -7.46 16.16 -18.77
N ALA A 105 -7.23 16.48 -17.50
CA ALA A 105 -8.33 16.71 -16.58
C ALA A 105 -9.21 17.91 -16.97
N LEU A 106 -8.60 18.99 -17.46
CA LEU A 106 -9.35 20.13 -17.99
C LEU A 106 -10.18 19.73 -19.20
N CYS A 107 -9.66 18.82 -20.03
CA CYS A 107 -10.41 18.24 -21.13
C CYS A 107 -11.63 17.45 -20.64
N ALA A 108 -11.47 16.56 -19.66
CA ALA A 108 -12.58 15.86 -19.01
C ALA A 108 -13.63 16.82 -18.43
N LEU A 109 -13.20 17.93 -17.77
CA LEU A 109 -14.12 18.98 -17.30
C LEU A 109 -14.90 19.61 -18.46
N LYS A 110 -14.24 19.99 -19.55
CA LYS A 110 -14.88 20.58 -20.74
C LYS A 110 -15.89 19.63 -21.38
N MET A 111 -15.58 18.33 -21.42
CA MET A 111 -16.49 17.28 -21.88
C MET A 111 -17.72 17.18 -20.98
N SER A 112 -17.53 17.18 -19.65
CA SER A 112 -18.62 17.06 -18.66
C SER A 112 -19.66 18.19 -18.74
N VAL A 113 -19.25 19.38 -19.19
CA VAL A 113 -20.13 20.55 -19.34
C VAL A 113 -20.55 20.82 -20.80
N GLY A 114 -20.32 19.87 -21.70
CA GLY A 114 -20.75 19.96 -23.11
C GLY A 114 -20.01 21.03 -23.93
N LYS A 115 -18.81 21.44 -23.49
CA LYS A 115 -17.94 22.38 -24.23
C LYS A 115 -16.97 21.67 -25.18
N MET A 116 -16.93 20.34 -25.14
CA MET A 116 -16.08 19.48 -25.95
C MET A 116 -16.80 18.15 -26.22
N GLN A 117 -16.56 17.54 -27.38
CA GLN A 117 -17.09 16.20 -27.67
C GLN A 117 -16.45 15.17 -26.74
N THR A 118 -17.25 14.24 -26.21
CA THR A 118 -16.77 13.19 -25.32
C THR A 118 -15.96 12.14 -26.07
N HIS A 119 -14.87 11.68 -25.46
CA HIS A 119 -14.09 10.55 -25.94
C HIS A 119 -14.04 9.46 -24.88
N GLU A 120 -14.21 8.21 -25.31
CA GLU A 120 -14.15 7.02 -24.46
C GLU A 120 -12.80 6.86 -23.77
N SER A 121 -11.72 7.44 -24.31
CA SER A 121 -10.41 7.41 -23.66
C SER A 121 -10.33 8.25 -22.39
N ILE A 122 -11.25 9.21 -22.20
CA ILE A 122 -11.29 10.16 -21.07
C ILE A 122 -12.25 9.69 -19.97
N ASP A 123 -13.14 8.76 -20.31
CA ASP A 123 -13.89 7.97 -19.35
C ASP A 123 -12.91 7.00 -18.66
N VAL A 124 -12.36 7.44 -17.52
CA VAL A 124 -11.29 6.76 -16.76
C VAL A 124 -11.84 5.96 -15.58
N ASP A 125 -13.09 6.17 -15.21
CA ASP A 125 -13.83 5.29 -14.30
C ASP A 125 -14.73 4.26 -15.01
N GLU A 126 -14.86 4.37 -16.34
CA GLU A 126 -15.58 3.46 -17.24
C GLU A 126 -17.09 3.39 -16.98
N ASP A 127 -17.70 4.50 -16.55
CA ASP A 127 -19.15 4.57 -16.28
C ASP A 127 -20.01 4.82 -17.54
N GLY A 128 -19.36 5.00 -18.70
CA GLY A 128 -19.98 5.29 -19.99
C GLY A 128 -20.25 6.78 -20.22
N LYS A 129 -19.81 7.67 -19.32
CA LYS A 129 -19.96 9.12 -19.40
C LYS A 129 -18.68 9.80 -18.94
N VAL A 130 -18.27 10.83 -19.68
CA VAL A 130 -17.21 11.71 -19.19
C VAL A 130 -17.81 12.79 -18.29
N THR A 131 -17.50 12.75 -17.00
CA THR A 131 -18.00 13.67 -15.98
C THR A 131 -16.87 14.39 -15.24
N SER A 132 -17.22 15.23 -14.26
CA SER A 132 -16.23 15.82 -13.35
C SER A 132 -15.52 14.78 -12.47
N LEU A 133 -16.07 13.56 -12.38
CA LEU A 133 -15.45 12.43 -11.68
C LEU A 133 -14.18 11.99 -12.40
N ASP A 134 -14.24 11.81 -13.72
CA ASP A 134 -13.09 11.50 -14.57
C ASP A 134 -12.00 12.55 -14.49
N ALA A 135 -12.40 13.83 -14.55
CA ALA A 135 -11.47 14.93 -14.39
C ALA A 135 -10.74 14.89 -13.05
N ARG A 136 -11.47 14.55 -11.97
CA ARG A 136 -10.87 14.40 -10.65
C ARG A 136 -9.92 13.22 -10.61
N ILE A 137 -10.28 12.09 -11.23
CA ILE A 137 -9.45 10.89 -11.30
C ILE A 137 -8.18 11.15 -12.11
N ILE A 138 -8.26 11.85 -13.24
CA ILE A 138 -7.12 12.31 -14.04
C ILE A 138 -6.23 13.24 -13.22
N LEU A 139 -6.78 14.28 -12.57
CA LEU A 139 -6.00 15.11 -11.66
C LEU A 139 -5.33 14.27 -10.56
N GLN A 140 -6.07 13.34 -9.97
CA GLN A 140 -5.61 12.46 -8.92
C GLN A 140 -4.49 11.51 -9.38
N ALA A 141 -4.52 11.05 -10.62
CA ALA A 141 -3.47 10.22 -11.20
C ALA A 141 -2.22 11.04 -11.53
N VAL A 142 -2.40 12.25 -12.09
CA VAL A 142 -1.33 13.23 -12.32
C VAL A 142 -0.61 13.58 -11.03
N VAL A 143 -1.37 13.71 -9.94
CA VAL A 143 -0.84 14.06 -8.62
C VAL A 143 -0.50 12.86 -7.74
N GLY A 144 -0.80 11.61 -8.18
CA GLY A 144 -0.55 10.38 -7.43
C GLY A 144 -1.35 10.20 -6.13
N TRP A 145 -2.64 10.59 -6.07
CA TRP A 145 -3.42 10.55 -4.82
C TRP A 145 -4.82 9.88 -4.88
N SER A 146 -5.14 9.10 -3.85
CA SER A 146 -6.50 8.67 -3.43
C SER A 146 -6.84 9.57 -2.22
N PRO A 147 -8.12 9.98 -2.03
CA PRO A 147 -8.46 11.24 -1.37
C PRO A 147 -8.02 11.27 0.09
N GLU A 148 -7.39 12.39 0.48
CA GLU A 148 -7.06 12.80 1.85
C GLU A 148 -6.80 11.66 2.83
N VAL A 149 -5.56 11.16 2.85
CA VAL A 149 -5.09 10.37 3.99
C VAL A 149 -5.06 11.31 5.20
N ASN A 150 -5.80 10.98 6.26
CA ASN A 150 -5.72 11.67 7.55
C ASN A 150 -5.09 10.70 8.57
N PRO A 151 -3.79 10.41 8.43
CA PRO A 151 -3.19 9.31 9.18
C PRO A 151 -3.12 9.63 10.67
N THR A 152 -3.31 8.61 11.49
CA THR A 152 -2.90 8.62 12.90
C THR A 152 -1.42 8.28 13.02
N ILE A 153 -0.88 7.52 12.06
CA ILE A 153 0.53 7.14 11.98
C ILE A 153 1.06 7.14 10.54
N VAL A 154 2.33 7.49 10.39
CA VAL A 154 3.08 7.37 9.14
C VAL A 154 4.16 6.30 9.32
N VAL A 155 4.21 5.37 8.37
CA VAL A 155 5.18 4.26 8.35
C VAL A 155 6.06 4.43 7.11
N LYS A 156 7.38 4.49 7.32
CA LYS A 156 8.38 4.65 6.25
C LYS A 156 9.33 3.46 6.23
N THR A 157 9.64 2.97 5.04
CA THR A 157 10.49 1.79 4.80
C THR A 157 10.94 1.76 3.33
N ASP A 158 11.80 0.80 2.98
CA ASP A 158 12.16 0.47 1.59
C ASP A 158 11.51 -0.85 1.11
N GLU A 159 11.54 -1.06 -0.21
CA GLU A 159 11.01 -2.24 -0.90
C GLU A 159 11.67 -3.54 -0.43
N ASP A 160 12.99 -3.57 -0.27
CA ASP A 160 13.73 -4.76 0.16
C ASP A 160 13.30 -5.21 1.56
N THR A 161 13.17 -4.27 2.48
CA THR A 161 12.67 -4.50 3.85
C THR A 161 11.23 -5.03 3.82
N MET A 162 10.36 -4.44 3.00
CA MET A 162 8.98 -4.90 2.86
C MET A 162 8.92 -6.33 2.29
N ARG A 163 9.66 -6.62 1.23
CA ARG A 163 9.74 -7.95 0.62
C ARG A 163 10.31 -8.97 1.61
N SER A 164 11.32 -8.60 2.39
CA SER A 164 11.90 -9.44 3.44
C SER A 164 10.84 -9.85 4.47
N ILE A 165 10.04 -8.90 4.97
CA ILE A 165 8.96 -9.18 5.94
C ILE A 165 7.88 -10.06 5.32
N MET A 166 7.40 -9.73 4.12
CA MET A 166 6.31 -10.47 3.47
C MET A 166 6.67 -11.92 3.16
N ASN A 167 7.94 -12.18 2.85
CA ASN A 167 8.43 -13.50 2.45
C ASN A 167 9.08 -14.28 3.60
N SER A 168 9.21 -13.67 4.78
CA SER A 168 9.76 -14.31 5.96
C SER A 168 8.89 -15.45 6.48
N GLN A 169 9.53 -16.51 6.98
CA GLN A 169 8.86 -17.57 7.74
C GLN A 169 8.46 -17.10 9.14
N LYS A 170 9.04 -16.00 9.61
CA LYS A 170 8.72 -15.35 10.89
C LYS A 170 8.51 -13.84 10.69
N PRO A 171 7.40 -13.42 10.05
CA PRO A 171 7.19 -12.02 9.68
C PRO A 171 7.22 -11.04 10.86
N VAL A 172 6.75 -11.47 12.03
CA VAL A 172 6.77 -10.64 13.25
C VAL A 172 8.21 -10.37 13.67
N ASP A 173 9.05 -11.40 13.81
CA ASP A 173 10.46 -11.24 14.19
C ASP A 173 11.20 -10.35 13.19
N THR A 174 11.00 -10.57 11.88
CA THR A 174 11.61 -9.76 10.82
C THR A 174 11.17 -8.31 10.85
N PHE A 175 9.88 -8.05 11.14
CA PHE A 175 9.37 -6.70 11.33
C PHE A 175 9.99 -6.03 12.57
N LEU A 176 10.14 -6.75 13.68
CA LEU A 176 10.76 -6.22 14.90
C LEU A 176 12.24 -5.90 14.69
N ASP A 177 12.97 -6.75 13.96
CA ASP A 177 14.36 -6.49 13.57
C ASP A 177 14.49 -5.24 12.70
N ALA A 178 13.57 -5.06 11.74
CA ALA A 178 13.53 -3.88 10.89
C ALA A 178 13.20 -2.61 11.70
N LEU A 179 12.33 -2.71 12.70
CA LEU A 179 12.02 -1.59 13.60
C LEU A 179 13.20 -1.23 14.51
N ASP A 180 13.88 -2.22 15.10
CA ASP A 180 15.01 -2.02 16.01
C ASP A 180 16.25 -1.47 15.28
N SER A 181 16.48 -1.92 14.04
CA SER A 181 17.56 -1.40 13.17
C SER A 181 17.26 -0.03 12.56
N GLY A 182 15.99 0.40 12.60
CA GLY A 182 15.53 1.65 12.01
C GLY A 182 15.27 1.60 10.50
N ALA A 183 15.29 0.41 9.89
CA ALA A 183 14.84 0.16 8.51
C ALA A 183 13.33 0.43 8.35
N ILE A 184 12.55 0.19 9.41
CA ILE A 184 11.17 0.69 9.54
C ILE A 184 11.14 1.84 10.54
N LYS A 185 10.53 2.95 10.12
CA LYS A 185 10.25 4.10 10.98
C LYS A 185 8.75 4.29 11.11
N ILE A 186 8.29 4.39 12.36
CA ILE A 186 6.90 4.69 12.70
C ILE A 186 6.86 6.03 13.41
N GLU A 187 6.17 6.98 12.78
CA GLU A 187 5.97 8.35 13.23
C GLU A 187 4.49 8.56 13.58
N ALA A 188 4.24 9.15 14.75
CA ALA A 188 2.88 9.44 15.20
C ALA A 188 2.42 10.79 14.66
N VAL A 189 1.13 10.89 14.29
CA VAL A 189 0.50 12.18 14.02
C VAL A 189 -0.19 12.65 15.29
N GLY A 190 0.31 13.75 15.86
CA GLY A 190 -0.19 14.34 17.10
C GLY A 190 0.48 13.85 18.39
N VAL A 191 0.33 14.65 19.45
CA VAL A 191 1.08 14.51 20.71
C VAL A 191 0.67 13.27 21.51
N VAL A 192 -0.63 13.04 21.67
CA VAL A 192 -1.14 11.91 22.47
C VAL A 192 -0.71 10.58 21.85
N LYS A 193 -0.79 10.47 20.51
CA LYS A 193 -0.40 9.26 19.81
C LYS A 193 1.10 8.99 19.89
N GLY A 194 1.92 10.05 19.83
CA GLY A 194 3.37 9.96 20.03
C GLY A 194 3.75 9.31 21.35
N ILE A 195 3.11 9.74 22.45
CA ILE A 195 3.38 9.20 23.79
C ILE A 195 3.02 7.70 23.85
N ILE A 196 1.86 7.31 23.34
CA ILE A 196 1.41 5.90 23.33
C ILE A 196 2.40 5.03 22.54
N LEU A 197 2.85 5.49 21.37
CA LEU A 197 3.81 4.76 20.55
C LEU A 197 5.19 4.64 21.19
N SER A 198 5.69 5.69 21.85
CA SER A 198 6.95 5.63 22.58
C SER A 198 6.92 4.61 23.71
N ILE A 199 5.85 4.61 24.52
CA ILE A 199 5.65 3.61 25.58
C ILE A 199 5.55 2.21 24.97
N GLY A 200 4.79 2.07 23.88
CA GLY A 200 4.64 0.84 23.14
C GLY A 200 5.96 0.22 22.69
N LYS A 201 6.84 1.01 22.08
CA LYS A 201 8.17 0.56 21.63
C LYS A 201 9.00 0.05 22.80
N VAL A 202 8.97 0.72 23.96
CA VAL A 202 9.68 0.25 25.17
C VAL A 202 9.12 -1.07 25.67
N VAL A 203 7.79 -1.21 25.76
CA VAL A 203 7.14 -2.47 26.16
C VAL A 203 7.47 -3.60 25.20
N LEU A 204 7.52 -3.31 23.90
CA LEU A 204 7.87 -4.27 22.85
C LEU A 204 9.31 -4.77 23.01
N GLN A 205 10.26 -3.88 23.25
CA GLN A 205 11.66 -4.24 23.52
C GLN A 205 11.80 -5.08 24.80
N ILE A 206 11.08 -4.72 25.87
CA ILE A 206 11.08 -5.50 27.12
C ILE A 206 10.52 -6.91 26.87
N ALA A 207 9.35 -7.03 26.24
CA ALA A 207 8.73 -8.31 25.93
C ALA A 207 9.66 -9.22 25.10
N ARG A 208 10.37 -8.64 24.12
CA ARG A 208 11.39 -9.33 23.31
C ARG A 208 12.58 -9.79 24.16
N SER A 209 13.15 -8.92 25.00
CA SER A 209 14.28 -9.27 25.89
C SER A 209 13.94 -10.39 26.90
N LEU A 210 12.66 -10.52 27.24
CA LEU A 210 12.15 -11.56 28.14
C LEU A 210 11.74 -12.85 27.40
N GLY A 211 11.86 -12.91 26.07
CA GLY A 211 11.48 -14.05 25.24
C GLY A 211 9.96 -14.31 25.22
N ILE A 212 9.16 -13.30 25.55
CA ILE A 212 7.68 -13.34 25.44
C ILE A 212 7.27 -13.16 23.96
N LEU A 213 8.12 -12.49 23.20
CA LEU A 213 8.07 -12.27 21.76
C LEU A 213 9.31 -12.88 21.11
#